data_AF-A0A967QBH4-F1
#
_entry.id   AF-A0A967QBH4-F1
#
_cell.length_a   1.000
_cell.length_b   1.000
_cell.length_c   1.000
_cell.angle_alpha   90.00
_cell.angle_beta   90.00
_cell.angle_gamma   90.00
#
_symmetry.space_group_name_H-M   'P 1'
#
loop_
_entity.id
_entity.type
_entity.pdbx_description
1 polymer ?
#
loop_
_entity_poly.entity_id
_entity_poly.type
_entity_poly.pdbx_seq_one_letter_code
_entity_poly.pdbx_strand_id
1 'polypeptide(L)'
;AAPTPLEMLPAIKAAVGDRLTLLMDSGFRRGSDIVIARALGVRMVFLGRPALYGVAAYGLPGARRALAILQEEVEVTLKQIGCPSLEVLGPEFLLNTAAAPAAAPVPPAP
;
A
#
# COMPACT_ATOMS: atom_id res chain seq x y z
N ALA A 1 -9.61 -19.51 6.00
CA ALA A 1 -9.43 -18.44 4.99
C ALA A 1 -7.93 -18.32 4.72
N ALA A 2 -7.53 -18.03 3.47
CA ALA A 2 -6.11 -17.78 3.16
C ALA A 2 -5.68 -16.40 3.71
N PRO A 3 -4.40 -16.21 4.10
CA PRO A 3 -3.88 -14.93 4.54
C PRO A 3 -3.90 -13.90 3.40
N THR A 4 -3.90 -12.61 3.74
CA THR A 4 -3.82 -11.56 2.72
C THR A 4 -2.41 -11.51 2.12
N PRO A 5 -2.26 -11.12 0.83
CA PRO A 5 -0.94 -11.00 0.23
C PRO A 5 -0.01 -9.99 0.94
N LEU A 6 -0.58 -8.96 1.58
CA LEU A 6 0.20 -7.98 2.34
C LEU A 6 0.81 -8.59 3.60
N GLU A 7 0.06 -9.43 4.32
CA GLU A 7 0.55 -10.16 5.51
C GLU A 7 1.65 -11.16 5.15
N MET A 8 1.59 -11.76 3.97
CA MET A 8 2.59 -12.74 3.51
C MET A 8 3.88 -12.10 2.98
N LEU A 9 3.83 -10.82 2.60
CA LEU A 9 4.93 -10.14 1.93
C LEU A 9 6.25 -10.15 2.73
N PRO A 10 6.28 -9.89 4.05
CA PRO A 10 7.53 -9.96 4.83
C PRO A 10 8.19 -11.34 4.80
N ALA A 11 7.38 -12.41 4.92
CA ALA A 11 7.88 -13.79 4.88
C ALA A 11 8.44 -14.14 3.49
N ILE A 12 7.76 -13.72 2.43
CA ILE A 12 8.23 -13.90 1.05
C ILE A 12 9.55 -13.15 0.84
N LYS A 13 9.63 -11.88 1.23
CA LYS A 13 10.84 -11.07 1.12
C LYS A 13 12.01 -11.68 1.89
N ALA A 14 11.79 -12.19 3.09
CA ALA A 14 12.82 -12.89 3.87
C ALA A 14 13.32 -14.16 3.15
N ALA A 15 12.43 -14.92 2.50
CA ALA A 15 12.80 -16.13 1.78
C ALA A 15 13.59 -15.85 0.49
N VAL A 16 13.21 -14.81 -0.27
CA VAL A 16 13.85 -14.53 -1.58
C VAL A 16 15.03 -13.57 -1.49
N GLY A 17 15.06 -12.68 -0.49
CA GLY A 17 16.04 -11.60 -0.39
C GLY A 17 16.01 -10.69 -1.62
N ASP A 18 17.17 -10.17 -2.02
CA ASP A 18 17.29 -9.29 -3.19
C ASP A 18 17.45 -10.06 -4.53
N ARG A 19 17.32 -11.40 -4.49
CA ARG A 19 17.50 -12.24 -5.69
C ARG A 19 16.38 -12.07 -6.71
N LEU A 20 15.22 -11.57 -6.29
CA LEU A 20 14.04 -11.40 -7.13
C LEU A 20 13.41 -10.03 -6.89
N THR A 21 12.90 -9.43 -7.97
CA THR A 21 12.06 -8.23 -7.85
C THR A 21 10.66 -8.63 -7.42
N LEU A 22 10.22 -8.12 -6.27
CA LEU A 22 8.87 -8.38 -5.77
C LEU A 22 7.87 -7.41 -6.41
N LEU A 23 6.83 -7.97 -7.03
CA LEU A 23 5.66 -7.28 -7.54
C LEU A 23 4.42 -7.81 -6.81
N MET A 24 3.37 -7.01 -6.65
CA MET A 24 2.22 -7.40 -5.83
C MET A 24 0.87 -6.94 -6.41
N ASP A 25 -0.17 -7.74 -6.23
CA ASP A 25 -1.58 -7.36 -6.47
C ASP A 25 -2.41 -7.83 -5.28
N SER A 26 -3.73 -7.65 -5.38
CA SER A 26 -4.80 -8.14 -4.51
C SER A 26 -5.10 -7.22 -3.34
N GLY A 27 -5.89 -6.18 -3.63
CA GLY A 27 -6.60 -5.44 -2.59
C GLY A 27 -6.37 -3.93 -2.56
N PHE A 28 -5.48 -3.39 -3.39
CA PHE A 28 -5.15 -1.95 -3.42
C PHE A 28 -6.37 -1.07 -3.77
N ARG A 29 -6.83 -0.25 -2.82
CA ARG A 29 -7.96 0.68 -3.02
C ARG A 29 -7.64 2.12 -2.68
N ARG A 30 -6.55 2.36 -1.96
CA ARG A 30 -6.07 3.69 -1.57
C ARG A 30 -4.59 3.85 -1.91
N GLY A 31 -4.13 5.09 -2.08
CA GLY A 31 -2.72 5.40 -2.24
C GLY A 31 -1.86 4.95 -1.05
N SER A 32 -2.40 5.00 0.16
CA SER A 32 -1.73 4.51 1.37
C SER A 32 -1.43 3.01 1.32
N ASP A 33 -2.30 2.19 0.73
CA ASP A 33 -2.06 0.75 0.56
C ASP A 33 -0.81 0.51 -0.31
N ILE A 34 -0.66 1.31 -1.36
CA ILE A 34 0.48 1.27 -2.28
C ILE A 34 1.77 1.70 -1.57
N VAL A 35 1.70 2.77 -0.77
CA VAL A 35 2.84 3.25 0.04
C VAL A 35 3.28 2.18 1.05
N ILE A 36 2.35 1.51 1.74
CA ILE A 36 2.67 0.43 2.67
C ILE A 36 3.35 -0.74 1.94
N ALA A 37 2.81 -1.20 0.82
CA ALA A 37 3.43 -2.27 0.04
C ALA A 37 4.84 -1.87 -0.45
N ARG A 38 5.03 -0.62 -0.87
CA ARG A 38 6.32 -0.10 -1.31
C ARG A 38 7.34 -0.03 -0.17
N ALA A 39 6.92 0.40 1.02
CA ALA A 39 7.73 0.42 2.24
C ALA A 39 8.14 -1.00 2.70
N LEU A 40 7.30 -2.00 2.47
CA LEU A 40 7.62 -3.41 2.70
C LEU A 40 8.59 -3.99 1.66
N GLY A 41 8.86 -3.28 0.56
CA GLY A 41 9.89 -3.61 -0.43
C GLY A 41 9.38 -4.13 -1.77
N VAL A 42 8.09 -4.01 -2.06
CA VAL A 42 7.56 -4.28 -3.40
C VAL A 42 7.98 -3.18 -4.36
N ARG A 43 8.43 -3.53 -5.56
CA ARG A 43 8.84 -2.57 -6.59
C ARG A 43 7.64 -1.90 -7.28
N MET A 44 6.59 -2.66 -7.56
CA MET A 44 5.38 -2.17 -8.23
C MET A 44 4.16 -2.98 -7.80
N VAL A 45 3.01 -2.31 -7.77
CA VAL A 45 1.71 -2.93 -7.54
C VAL A 45 0.88 -2.99 -8.81
N PHE A 46 0.01 -3.99 -8.92
CA PHE A 46 -0.99 -4.06 -9.98
C PHE A 46 -2.35 -3.59 -9.47
N LEU A 47 -3.17 -3.06 -10.39
CA LEU A 47 -4.51 -2.54 -10.10
C LEU A 47 -5.53 -3.25 -11.00
N GLY A 48 -6.29 -4.17 -10.41
CA GLY A 48 -7.41 -4.82 -11.10
C GLY A 48 -8.70 -4.01 -11.01
N ARG A 49 -9.52 -4.31 -10.00
CA ARG A 49 -10.88 -3.76 -9.82
C ARG A 49 -10.98 -2.23 -9.92
N PRO A 50 -10.08 -1.39 -9.35
CA PRO A 50 -10.21 0.07 -9.45
C PRO A 50 -10.22 0.57 -10.90
N ALA A 51 -9.32 0.07 -11.75
CA ALA A 51 -9.28 0.44 -13.16
C ALA A 51 -10.53 -0.06 -13.90
N LEU A 52 -10.96 -1.30 -13.63
CA LEU A 52 -12.17 -1.89 -14.23
C LEU A 52 -13.44 -1.13 -13.85
N TYR A 53 -13.55 -0.68 -12.61
CA TYR A 53 -14.69 0.12 -12.15
C TYR A 53 -14.70 1.50 -12.83
N GLY A 54 -13.54 2.10 -13.05
CA GLY A 54 -13.41 3.30 -13.87
C GLY A 54 -13.92 3.08 -15.31
N VAL A 55 -13.51 1.96 -15.94
CA VAL A 55 -14.02 1.58 -17.28
C VAL A 55 -15.55 1.42 -17.27
N ALA A 56 -16.09 0.70 -16.28
CA ALA A 56 -17.53 0.46 -16.18
C ALA A 56 -18.33 1.76 -15.97
N ALA A 57 -17.79 2.72 -15.23
CA ALA A 57 -18.46 3.98 -14.93
C ALA A 57 -18.45 4.96 -16.11
N TYR A 58 -17.31 5.11 -16.78
CA TYR A 58 -17.16 6.15 -17.81
C TYR A 58 -16.11 5.82 -18.88
N GLY A 59 -15.96 4.53 -19.22
CA GLY A 59 -15.03 4.06 -20.23
C GLY A 59 -13.57 4.43 -19.94
N LEU A 60 -12.79 4.67 -21.00
CA LEU A 60 -11.38 5.06 -20.87
C LEU A 60 -11.17 6.32 -19.98
N PRO A 61 -11.96 7.40 -20.10
CA PRO A 61 -11.84 8.54 -19.18
C PRO A 61 -12.05 8.16 -17.71
N GLY A 62 -13.01 7.27 -17.41
CA GLY A 62 -13.25 6.79 -16.06
C GLY A 62 -12.08 5.95 -15.52
N ALA A 63 -11.49 5.08 -16.35
CA ALA A 63 -10.28 4.33 -15.99
C ALA A 63 -9.10 5.27 -15.68
N ARG A 64 -8.87 6.28 -16.53
CA ARG A 64 -7.84 7.31 -16.31
C ARG A 64 -8.08 8.07 -15.00
N ARG A 65 -9.32 8.44 -14.72
CA ARG A 65 -9.67 9.14 -13.46
C ARG A 65 -9.40 8.27 -12.24
N ALA A 66 -9.78 6.98 -12.28
CA ALA A 66 -9.53 6.06 -11.17
C ALA A 66 -8.03 5.90 -10.88
N LEU A 67 -7.20 5.80 -11.92
CA LEU A 67 -5.74 5.74 -11.78
C LEU A 67 -5.15 7.05 -11.27
N ALA A 68 -5.63 8.19 -11.77
CA ALA A 68 -5.17 9.52 -11.34
C ALA A 68 -5.45 9.76 -9.85
N ILE A 69 -6.64 9.37 -9.35
CA ILE A 69 -6.96 9.46 -7.91
C ILE A 69 -5.96 8.68 -7.07
N LEU A 70 -5.63 7.44 -7.45
CA LEU A 70 -4.66 6.63 -6.71
C LEU A 70 -3.25 7.23 -6.75
N GLN A 71 -2.85 7.83 -7.87
CA GLN A 71 -1.57 8.55 -7.99
C GLN A 71 -1.53 9.78 -7.07
N GLU A 72 -2.58 10.61 -7.09
CA GLU A 72 -2.73 11.77 -6.22
C GLU A 72 -2.68 11.37 -4.74
N GLU A 73 -3.38 10.29 -4.35
CA GLU A 73 -3.36 9.77 -2.98
C GLU A 73 -1.98 9.27 -2.54
N VAL A 74 -1.20 8.65 -3.43
CA VAL A 74 0.21 8.27 -3.14
C VAL A 74 1.03 9.52 -2.84
N GLU A 75 0.94 10.56 -3.69
CA GLU A 75 1.67 11.81 -3.48
C GLU A 75 1.27 12.50 -2.18
N VAL A 76 -0.04 12.57 -1.89
CA VAL A 76 -0.56 13.15 -0.65
C VAL A 76 -0.03 12.38 0.56
N THR A 77 -0.04 11.05 0.50
CA THR A 77 0.45 10.20 1.60
C THR A 77 1.94 10.44 1.83
N LEU A 78 2.77 10.47 0.79
CA LEU A 78 4.21 10.74 0.90
C LEU A 78 4.48 12.11 1.54
N LYS A 79 3.77 13.15 1.10
CA LYS A 79 3.87 14.51 1.67
C LYS A 79 3.48 14.53 3.15
N GLN A 80 2.42 13.82 3.53
CA GLN A 80 1.94 13.76 4.92
C GLN A 80 2.91 13.07 5.87
N ILE A 81 3.60 12.01 5.40
CA ILE A 81 4.59 11.28 6.21
C ILE A 81 6.01 11.85 6.09
N GLY A 82 6.18 12.97 5.37
CA GLY A 82 7.48 13.62 5.16
C GLY A 82 8.47 12.80 4.34
N CYS A 83 8.01 11.85 3.53
CA CYS A 83 8.86 11.04 2.67
C CYS A 83 9.01 11.71 1.29
N PRO A 84 10.24 12.02 0.82
CA PRO A 84 10.44 12.80 -0.39
C PRO A 84 10.13 12.04 -1.68
N SER A 85 10.22 10.70 -1.67
CA SER A 85 9.95 9.89 -2.85
C SER A 85 9.73 8.41 -2.51
N LEU A 86 9.19 7.64 -3.46
CA LEU A 86 8.98 6.19 -3.28
C LEU A 86 10.29 5.42 -3.13
N GLU A 87 11.41 5.94 -3.66
CA GLU A 87 12.74 5.32 -3.61
C GLU A 87 13.29 5.26 -2.19
N VAL A 88 12.95 6.24 -1.35
CA VAL A 88 13.41 6.37 0.03
C VAL A 88 12.49 5.62 1.02
N LEU A 89 11.31 5.16 0.58
CA LEU A 89 10.42 4.39 1.44
C LEU A 89 11.05 3.07 1.92
N GLY A 90 11.10 2.91 3.23
CA GLY A 90 11.40 1.66 3.92
C GLY A 90 10.48 1.37 5.12
N PRO A 91 10.74 0.26 5.84
CA PRO A 91 9.94 -0.17 6.99
C PRO A 91 9.86 0.84 8.14
N GLU A 92 10.79 1.79 8.24
CA GLU A 92 10.80 2.87 9.24
C GLU A 92 9.61 3.81 9.16
N PHE A 93 8.93 3.87 8.00
CA PHE A 93 7.68 4.62 7.82
C PHE A 93 6.44 3.84 8.29
N LEU A 94 6.61 2.59 8.75
CA LEU A 94 5.51 1.73 9.17
C LEU A 94 5.50 1.56 10.69
N LEU A 95 4.32 1.62 11.28
CA LEU A 95 4.14 1.21 12.66
C LEU A 95 4.24 -0.32 12.75
N ASN A 96 5.19 -0.83 13.52
CA ASN A 96 5.27 -2.25 13.82
C ASN A 96 4.24 -2.62 14.90
N THR A 97 3.05 -3.05 14.47
CA THR A 97 1.97 -3.48 15.38
C THR A 97 2.26 -4.81 16.08
N ALA A 98 3.20 -5.62 15.59
CA ALA A 98 3.61 -6.86 16.26
C ALA A 98 4.56 -6.60 17.45
N ALA A 99 5.24 -5.44 17.47
CA ALA A 99 6.12 -5.00 18.57
C ALA A 99 5.50 -3.88 19.42
N ALA A 100 4.36 -3.32 19.02
CA ALA A 100 3.68 -2.28 19.79
C ALA A 100 3.12 -2.88 21.09
N PRO A 101 3.35 -2.26 22.27
CA PRO A 101 2.64 -2.65 23.47
C PRO A 101 1.14 -2.53 23.22
N ALA A 102 0.35 -3.48 23.72
CA ALA A 102 -1.11 -3.42 23.63
C ALA A 102 -1.57 -2.01 24.02
N ALA A 103 -2.27 -1.33 23.11
CA ALA A 103 -2.70 0.03 23.34
C ALA A 103 -3.43 0.13 24.68
N ALA A 104 -3.01 1.05 25.55
CA ALA A 104 -3.76 1.34 26.76
C ALA A 104 -5.20 1.68 26.36
N PRO A 105 -6.22 1.20 27.10
CA PRO A 105 -7.60 1.48 26.77
C PRO A 105 -7.80 3.00 26.64
N VAL A 106 -8.38 3.41 25.51
CA VAL A 106 -8.73 4.81 25.28
C VAL A 106 -9.69 5.21 26.41
N PRO A 107 -9.37 6.24 27.22
CA PRO A 107 -10.28 6.68 28.27
C PRO A 107 -11.62 7.08 27.64
N PRO A 108 -12.75 6.83 28.32
CA PRO A 108 -14.04 7.26 27.80
C PRO A 108 -14.02 8.77 27.55
N ALA A 109 -14.65 9.17 26.44
CA ALA A 109 -14.86 10.58 26.11
C ALA A 109 -15.61 11.30 27.26
N PRO A 110 -15.40 12.62 27.44
CA PRO A 110 -16.08 13.39 28.49
C PRO A 110 -17.60 13.38 28.35
#